data_AF-A0A7L8S712-F1
#
_entry.id   AF-A0A7L8S712-F1
#
_cell.length_a   1.000
_cell.length_b   1.000
_cell.length_c   1.000
_cell.angle_alpha   90.00
_cell.angle_beta   90.00
_cell.angle_gamma   90.00
#
_symmetry.space_group_name_H-M   'P 1'
#
loop_
_entity.id
_entity.type
_entity.pdbx_description
1 polymer ?
#
loop_
_entity_poly.entity_id
_entity_poly.type
_entity_poly.pdbx_seq_one_letter_code
_entity_poly.pdbx_strand_id
1 'polypeptide(L)'
;MKAVAEPLGVARSHLHDKVHLTLKPRPYRKPEDDALVQLVRRLVDKRPTYGYRRNTTVVNRNRTRTGEPVFNHKRVSRIMRQNSMLLARHTGRRTGRVHDGAR
;
A
#
# COMPACT_ATOMS: atom_id res chain seq x y z
N MET A 1 -20.29 -13.73 -30.02
CA MET A 1 -18.83 -13.48 -29.90
C MET A 1 -17.95 -14.09 -31.00
N LYS A 2 -18.43 -15.02 -31.86
CA LYS A 2 -17.63 -15.60 -32.99
C LYS A 2 -17.04 -14.54 -33.92
N ALA A 3 -17.91 -13.68 -34.44
CA ALA A 3 -17.56 -12.63 -35.40
C ALA A 3 -16.54 -11.62 -34.87
N VAL A 4 -16.33 -11.57 -33.55
CA VAL A 4 -15.33 -10.73 -32.88
C VAL A 4 -14.05 -11.51 -32.58
N ALA A 5 -14.18 -12.76 -32.13
CA ALA A 5 -13.05 -13.61 -31.78
C ALA A 5 -12.17 -14.00 -32.98
N GLU A 6 -12.78 -14.29 -34.13
CA GLU A 6 -12.08 -14.77 -35.33
C GLU A 6 -11.17 -13.71 -35.96
N PRO A 7 -11.62 -12.46 -36.22
CA PRO A 7 -10.72 -11.40 -36.70
C PRO A 7 -9.61 -11.03 -35.71
N LEU A 8 -9.86 -11.20 -34.40
CA LEU A 8 -8.89 -10.90 -33.35
C LEU A 8 -7.90 -12.04 -33.08
N GLY A 9 -8.08 -13.21 -33.71
CA GLY A 9 -7.21 -14.38 -33.50
C GLY A 9 -7.21 -14.92 -32.06
N VAL A 10 -8.29 -14.71 -31.31
CA VAL A 10 -8.42 -15.12 -29.90
C VAL A 10 -9.52 -16.16 -29.72
N ALA A 11 -9.39 -16.99 -28.69
CA ALA A 11 -10.43 -17.96 -28.34
C ALA A 11 -11.71 -17.25 -27.87
N ARG A 12 -12.88 -17.75 -28.29
CA ARG A 12 -14.19 -17.21 -27.84
C ARG A 12 -14.33 -17.25 -26.31
N SER A 13 -13.85 -18.31 -25.67
CA SER A 13 -13.86 -18.44 -24.20
C SER A 13 -13.04 -17.34 -23.53
N HIS A 14 -11.91 -16.93 -24.11
CA HIS A 14 -11.10 -15.82 -23.61
C HIS A 14 -11.89 -14.50 -23.60
N LEU A 15 -12.63 -14.20 -24.67
CA LEU A 15 -13.46 -12.99 -24.73
C LEU A 15 -14.64 -13.06 -23.76
N HIS A 16 -15.27 -14.23 -23.66
CA HIS A 16 -16.35 -14.48 -22.71
C HIS A 16 -15.87 -14.24 -21.27
N ASP A 17 -14.71 -14.80 -20.90
CA ASP A 17 -14.11 -14.59 -19.58
C ASP A 17 -13.75 -13.13 -19.35
N LYS A 18 -13.22 -12.42 -20.35
CA LYS A 18 -12.92 -10.98 -20.21
C LYS A 18 -14.14 -10.10 -19.98
N VAL A 19 -15.27 -10.45 -20.59
CA VAL A 19 -16.53 -9.71 -20.45
C VAL A 19 -17.20 -10.01 -19.11
N HIS A 20 -17.13 -11.26 -18.63
CA HIS A 20 -17.84 -11.69 -17.43
C HIS A 20 -16.98 -11.69 -16.15
N LEU A 21 -15.65 -11.67 -16.26
CA LEU A 21 -14.75 -11.64 -15.12
C LEU A 21 -14.42 -10.20 -14.72
N THR A 22 -14.64 -9.88 -13.45
CA THR A 22 -14.11 -8.66 -12.86
C THR A 22 -12.59 -8.77 -12.72
N LEU A 23 -11.85 -8.11 -13.61
CA LEU A 23 -10.39 -8.08 -13.55
C LEU A 23 -9.95 -7.33 -12.27
N LYS A 24 -9.42 -8.08 -11.30
CA LYS A 24 -8.76 -7.46 -10.14
C LYS A 24 -7.50 -6.74 -10.61
N PRO A 25 -7.25 -5.49 -10.19
CA PRO A 25 -6.03 -4.79 -10.53
C PRO A 25 -4.82 -5.55 -10.00
N ARG A 26 -3.77 -5.65 -10.83
CA ARG A 26 -2.53 -6.31 -10.43
C ARG A 26 -1.92 -5.54 -9.25
N PRO A 27 -1.50 -6.21 -8.17
CA PRO A 27 -0.80 -5.55 -7.09
C PRO A 27 0.49 -4.94 -7.60
N TYR A 28 0.84 -3.76 -7.10
CA TYR A 28 2.09 -3.09 -7.41
C TYR A 28 3.28 -3.98 -7.00
N ARG A 29 4.23 -4.23 -7.91
CA ARG A 29 5.45 -4.98 -7.57
C ARG A 29 6.59 -4.44 -8.41
N LYS A 30 7.65 -3.95 -7.75
CA LYS A 30 8.93 -3.65 -8.40
C LYS A 30 10.03 -4.44 -7.68
N PRO A 31 10.90 -5.16 -8.41
CA PRO A 31 12.02 -5.90 -7.79
C PRO A 31 12.94 -4.99 -6.96
N GLU A 32 13.10 -3.74 -7.40
CA GLU A 32 13.89 -2.70 -6.74
C GLU A 32 13.38 -2.34 -5.32
N ASP A 33 12.15 -2.72 -4.97
CA ASP A 33 11.54 -2.36 -3.68
C ASP A 33 12.01 -3.24 -2.52
N ASP A 34 12.68 -4.37 -2.76
CA ASP A 34 13.05 -5.31 -1.70
C ASP A 34 13.96 -4.67 -0.64
N ALA A 35 14.94 -3.87 -1.08
CA ALA A 35 15.80 -3.10 -0.17
C ALA A 35 15.00 -2.08 0.67
N LEU A 36 14.02 -1.42 0.05
CA LEU A 36 13.14 -0.47 0.71
C LEU A 36 12.19 -1.15 1.71
N VAL A 37 11.67 -2.35 1.38
CA VAL A 37 10.87 -3.17 2.28
C VAL A 37 11.65 -3.47 3.56
N GLN A 38 12.90 -3.94 3.42
CA GLN A 38 13.74 -4.28 4.57
C GLN A 38 14.09 -3.06 5.41
N LEU A 39 14.33 -1.91 4.78
CA LEU A 39 14.56 -0.64 5.50
C LEU A 39 13.32 -0.22 6.30
N VAL A 40 12.14 -0.27 5.68
CA VAL A 40 10.89 0.14 6.32
C VAL A 40 10.52 -0.80 7.45
N ARG A 41 10.71 -2.12 7.31
CA ARG A 41 10.51 -3.11 8.39
C ARG A 41 11.32 -2.74 9.63
N ARG A 42 12.63 -2.53 9.48
CA ARG A 42 13.50 -2.11 10.59
C ARG A 42 13.05 -0.81 11.26
N LEU A 43 12.47 0.13 10.49
CA LEU A 43 11.94 1.38 11.04
C LEU A 43 10.64 1.17 11.81
N VAL A 44 9.75 0.31 11.30
CA VAL A 44 8.49 -0.05 11.96
C VAL A 44 8.78 -0.78 13.26
N ASP A 45 9.72 -1.73 13.27
CA ASP A 45 10.12 -2.47 14.47
C ASP A 45 10.67 -1.54 15.56
N LYS A 46 11.47 -0.54 15.17
CA LYS A 46 12.01 0.47 16.09
C LYS A 46 10.98 1.51 16.53
N ARG A 47 9.96 1.78 15.70
CA ARG A 47 8.99 2.86 15.88
C ARG A 47 7.59 2.38 15.51
N PRO A 48 6.99 1.48 16.31
CA PRO A 48 5.71 0.84 15.96
C PRO A 48 4.54 1.82 15.94
N THR A 49 4.68 3.00 16.56
CA THR A 49 3.67 4.08 16.55
C THR A 49 3.71 4.95 15.29
N TYR A 50 4.67 4.73 14.39
CA TYR A 50 4.83 5.58 13.22
C TYR A 50 4.01 5.07 12.05
N GLY A 51 3.05 5.88 11.62
CA GLY A 51 2.32 5.67 10.37
C GLY A 51 3.17 5.97 9.13
N TYR A 52 2.64 5.64 7.96
CA TYR A 52 3.38 5.72 6.70
C TYR A 52 3.96 7.10 6.39
N ARG A 53 3.29 8.19 6.78
CA ARG A 53 3.78 9.56 6.59
C ARG A 53 5.09 9.79 7.34
N ARG A 54 5.15 9.40 8.62
CA ARG A 54 6.34 9.55 9.47
C ARG A 54 7.47 8.65 8.98
N ASN A 55 7.17 7.39 8.64
CA ASN A 55 8.17 6.48 8.07
C ASN A 55 8.74 7.00 6.76
N THR A 56 7.90 7.56 5.87
CA THR A 56 8.38 8.19 4.62
C THR A 56 9.37 9.32 4.92
N THR A 57 9.07 10.18 5.88
CA THR A 57 9.97 11.26 6.28
C THR A 57 11.30 10.74 6.80
N VAL A 58 11.30 9.70 7.65
CA VAL A 58 12.54 9.10 8.20
C VAL A 58 13.37 8.47 7.09
N VAL A 59 12.75 7.69 6.20
CA VAL A 59 13.45 7.07 5.06
C VAL A 59 14.07 8.14 4.16
N ASN A 60 13.31 9.18 3.78
CA ASN A 60 13.81 10.22 2.90
C ASN A 60 14.90 11.06 3.56
N ARG A 61 14.80 11.35 4.86
CA ARG A 61 15.88 12.03 5.61
C ARG A 61 17.19 11.23 5.57
N ASN A 62 17.12 9.91 5.75
CA ASN A 62 18.31 9.06 5.66
C ASN A 62 18.93 9.08 4.25
N ARG A 63 18.11 9.03 3.20
CA ARG A 63 18.56 9.07 1.81
C ARG A 63 19.15 10.42 1.41
N THR A 64 18.52 11.51 1.80
CA THR A 64 19.06 12.86 1.57
C THR A 64 20.42 13.03 2.24
N ARG A 65 20.62 12.44 3.43
CA ARG A 65 21.92 12.45 4.12
C ARG A 65 23.01 11.66 3.37
N THR A 66 22.63 10.63 2.62
CA THR A 66 23.56 9.83 1.80
C THR A 66 23.64 10.30 0.34
N GLY A 67 23.04 11.45 0.00
CA GLY A 67 23.02 11.98 -1.37
C GLY A 67 22.11 11.20 -2.32
N GLU A 68 21.28 10.30 -1.82
CA GLU A 68 20.38 9.49 -2.61
C GLU A 68 19.05 10.20 -2.90
N PRO A 69 18.40 9.91 -4.05
CA PRO A 69 17.12 10.50 -4.39
C PRO A 69 16.02 10.05 -3.42
N VAL A 70 15.10 10.97 -3.10
CA VAL A 70 13.99 10.71 -2.19
C VAL A 70 12.96 9.76 -2.82
N PHE A 71 12.30 8.95 -2.00
CA PHE A 71 11.18 8.14 -2.44
C PHE A 71 9.86 8.92 -2.41
N ASN A 72 9.02 8.70 -3.42
CA ASN A 72 7.65 9.19 -3.43
C ASN A 72 6.85 8.53 -2.28
N HIS A 73 6.12 9.34 -1.50
CA HIS A 73 5.29 8.85 -0.40
C HIS A 73 4.26 7.79 -0.81
N LYS A 74 3.77 7.82 -2.07
CA LYS A 74 2.85 6.80 -2.60
C LYS A 74 3.54 5.43 -2.71
N ARG A 75 4.83 5.40 -3.07
CA ARG A 75 5.63 4.16 -3.16
C ARG A 75 5.74 3.52 -1.78
N VAL A 76 6.13 4.30 -0.77
CA VAL A 76 6.23 3.84 0.63
C VAL A 76 4.86 3.38 1.15
N SER A 77 3.79 4.14 0.87
CA SER A 77 2.43 3.77 1.28
C SER A 77 1.97 2.43 0.70
N ARG A 78 2.25 2.16 -0.59
CA ARG A 78 1.94 0.87 -1.24
C ARG A 78 2.70 -0.28 -0.61
N ILE A 79 4.01 -0.12 -0.45
CA ILE A 79 4.88 -1.14 0.17
C ILE A 79 4.42 -1.47 1.58
N MET A 80 4.15 -0.46 2.40
CA MET A 80 3.66 -0.66 3.76
C MET A 80 2.30 -1.37 3.78
N ARG A 81 1.39 -1.02 2.86
CA ARG A 81 0.09 -1.69 2.75
C ARG A 81 0.24 -3.17 2.37
N GLN A 82 1.08 -3.48 1.39
CA GLN A 82 1.27 -4.85 0.89
C GLN A 82 1.93 -5.79 1.90
N ASN A 83 2.71 -5.23 2.83
CA ASN A 83 3.42 -5.98 3.86
C ASN A 83 2.75 -5.87 5.24
N SER A 84 1.49 -5.42 5.31
CA SER A 84 0.74 -5.29 6.57
C SER A 84 1.44 -4.43 7.64
N MET A 85 2.23 -3.42 7.21
CA MET A 85 3.00 -2.54 8.09
C MET A 85 2.29 -1.21 8.42
N LEU A 86 1.01 -1.07 8.06
CA LEU A 86 0.23 0.12 8.37
C LEU A 86 -0.36 0.02 9.78
N LEU A 87 -0.40 1.16 10.47
CA LEU A 87 -1.13 1.27 11.73
C LEU A 87 -2.60 0.88 11.52
N ALA A 88 -3.14 0.14 12.48
CA ALA A 88 -4.56 -0.15 12.53
C ALA A 88 -5.34 1.18 12.49
N ARG A 89 -6.42 1.20 11.71
CA ARG A 89 -7.32 2.37 11.68
C ARG A 89 -7.91 2.53 13.07
N HIS A 90 -7.58 3.64 13.73
CA HIS A 90 -8.20 4.00 15.01
C HIS A 90 -9.71 4.20 14.78
N THR A 91 -10.48 3.18 15.10
CA THR A 91 -11.95 3.21 15.09
C THR A 91 -12.36 3.65 16.48
N GLY A 92 -12.21 4.95 16.72
CA GLY A 92 -12.51 5.53 18.02
C GLY A 92 -13.99 5.41 18.29
N ARG A 93 -14.40 4.38 19.03
CA ARG A 93 -15.58 4.51 19.88
C ARG A 93 -15.15 5.53 20.93
N ARG A 94 -15.40 6.82 20.67
CA ARG A 94 -15.26 7.86 21.67
C ARG A 94 -16.30 7.51 22.74
N THR A 95 -15.91 6.75 23.77
CA THR A 95 -16.58 6.89 25.06
C THR A 95 -16.44 8.37 25.39
N GLY A 96 -17.56 9.10 25.35
CA GLY A 96 -17.57 10.51 25.68
C GLY A 96 -16.87 10.74 27.02
N ARG A 97 -16.36 11.95 27.27
CA ARG A 97 -16.00 12.34 28.63
C ARG A 97 -17.25 12.13 29.49
N VAL A 98 -17.28 11.06 30.28
CA VAL A 98 -18.31 10.87 31.30
C VAL A 98 -17.94 11.91 32.36
N HIS A 99 -18.67 13.01 32.37
CA HIS A 99 -18.57 14.00 33.43
C HIS A 99 -19.36 13.44 34.61
N ASP A 100 -18.69 12.81 35.56
CA ASP A 100 -19.28 12.51 36.86
C ASP A 100 -19.40 13.86 37.57
N GLY A 101 -20.60 14.44 37.55
CA GLY A 101 -20.93 15.76 38.06
C GLY A 101 -20.82 15.86 39.59
N ALA A 102 -19.65 15.58 40.15
CA ALA A 102 -19.35 15.82 41.55
C ALA A 102 -18.72 17.20 41.72
N ARG A 103 -19.54 18.19 42.05
CA ARG A 103 -19.17 19.29 42.93
C ARG A 103 -20.37 19.77 43.73
#